data_AF-A0A8U1BZ50-F1
#
_entry.id   AF-A0A8U1BZ50-F1
#
_cell.length_a   1.000
_cell.length_b   1.000
_cell.length_c   1.000
_cell.angle_alpha   90.00
_cell.angle_beta   90.00
_cell.angle_gamma   90.00
#
_symmetry.space_group_name_H-M   'P 1'
#
loop_
_entity.id
_entity.type
_entity.pdbx_description
1 polymer ?
#
loop_
_entity_poly.entity_id
_entity_poly.type
_entity_poly.pdbx_seq_one_letter_code
_entity_poly.pdbx_strand_id
1 'polypeptide(L)'
;MPESSLEIKDTSCSSSRYRMSSLRQYSQSSVLALPMTRNPYNMPTISAFCTEDNVSECIAYINREVSSLGFPLLCTESNNGPELNLVTVLNNVYNLLQLHRRCLQTVEDIEVEQVKSNSNMDYLQLSNTRLKDQLELSKRENTGLLERERQLQLKVKSLHNCLKNEKEEVQKLQSVIASRATQYNHDMKRKEREFGKLKERLNQLLIDKKDKKQTLEVLNYVGRSDGKRSLWKTGKTEARHEGEMYTTLLNDYDSRHKHLLMENAELKKVLQQMKMDMVTILSPRKPSQSGKKHDDSLEQASSEEDEVCDSSRESLELSCEHAREQLTNSIRQQWRRLKSHVERLDSQASLVGERANMSAIPKEVHEEEMDRLKLEIQQYKDFIHTQQQLLQQQLNFPCDDETASLLNDCYMQKEKERLKEDWKSFEEKRKNFEAERRNFTEAAIRLSHERKAFEEDRATWLKHQFLNLTPFGDQMKPQMSKSQSALSVWAESEVRPVSTPAKLNKSLSHTAFSTSRASPAKTPPTADLYRTHRLIPEKSPSTIHPKQDSSILRNGDVPAQLRHANGGANRRAYTFTGDRNGSI
;
A
#
# COMPACT_ATOMS: atom_id res chain seq x y z
N MET A 1 -19.40 4.89 27.58
CA MET A 1 -19.26 5.96 28.60
C MET A 1 -17.78 6.30 28.75
N PRO A 2 -17.34 7.49 28.31
CA PRO A 2 -17.81 8.24 27.14
C PRO A 2 -17.07 7.79 25.86
N GLU A 3 -17.58 8.16 24.70
CA GLU A 3 -16.85 8.03 23.42
C GLU A 3 -16.14 9.35 23.15
N SER A 4 -14.87 9.32 22.73
CA SER A 4 -14.14 10.54 22.37
C SER A 4 -14.45 10.90 20.91
N SER A 5 -15.53 11.63 20.71
CA SER A 5 -15.91 12.22 19.43
C SER A 5 -14.93 13.34 19.06
N LEU A 6 -13.84 12.98 18.38
CA LEU A 6 -12.97 13.95 17.73
C LEU A 6 -13.75 14.62 16.58
N GLU A 7 -14.32 15.78 16.86
CA GLU A 7 -14.83 16.68 15.84
C GLU A 7 -13.70 16.99 14.85
N ILE A 8 -13.86 16.54 13.60
CA ILE A 8 -13.06 17.06 12.49
C ILE A 8 -13.56 18.48 12.26
N LYS A 9 -12.98 19.41 13.01
CA LYS A 9 -13.28 20.83 12.90
C LYS A 9 -12.76 21.31 11.56
N ASP A 10 -13.65 21.33 10.56
CA ASP A 10 -13.40 21.84 9.22
C ASP A 10 -12.80 23.23 9.33
N THR A 11 -11.47 23.29 9.26
CA THR A 11 -10.73 24.53 9.31
C THR A 11 -10.84 25.10 7.91
N SER A 12 -11.96 25.79 7.68
CA SER A 12 -12.28 26.55 6.48
C SER A 12 -11.25 27.66 6.32
N CYS A 13 -10.05 27.27 5.88
CA CYS A 13 -8.89 28.11 5.72
C CYS A 13 -9.25 29.11 4.64
N SER A 14 -9.72 30.28 5.10
CA SER A 14 -10.34 31.28 4.26
C SER A 14 -9.37 31.60 3.15
N SER A 15 -9.76 31.29 1.92
CA SER A 15 -8.89 31.49 0.76
C SER A 15 -8.71 32.98 0.57
N SER A 16 -7.69 33.51 1.27
CA SER A 16 -7.17 34.85 1.10
C SER A 16 -6.65 34.90 -0.32
N ARG A 17 -7.56 35.31 -1.21
CA ARG A 17 -7.23 35.75 -2.54
C ARG A 17 -6.40 37.01 -2.36
N TYR A 18 -5.10 36.79 -2.17
CA TYR A 18 -4.06 37.65 -2.71
C TYR A 18 -4.31 37.76 -4.22
N ARG A 19 -5.30 38.58 -4.57
CA ARG A 19 -5.32 39.28 -5.84
C ARG A 19 -3.99 39.99 -5.87
N MET A 20 -3.05 39.47 -6.65
CA MET A 20 -2.03 40.35 -7.20
C MET A 20 -2.80 41.38 -8.01
N SER A 21 -2.95 42.58 -7.44
CA SER A 21 -3.59 43.70 -8.12
C SER A 21 -2.91 43.83 -9.46
N SER A 22 -3.67 43.70 -10.55
CA SER A 22 -3.12 43.85 -11.90
C SER A 22 -2.71 45.31 -12.05
N LEU A 23 -1.46 45.62 -11.75
CA LEU A 23 -0.90 46.97 -11.86
C LEU A 23 -0.57 47.30 -13.32
N ARG A 24 -1.51 46.97 -14.22
CA ARG A 24 -1.56 47.53 -15.56
C ARG A 24 -2.04 48.98 -15.45
N GLN A 25 -1.47 49.86 -16.28
CA GLN A 25 -1.97 51.21 -16.52
C GLN A 25 -1.89 52.17 -15.32
N TYR A 26 -0.71 52.27 -14.68
CA TYR A 26 -0.17 53.61 -14.41
C TYR A 26 0.39 54.19 -15.71
N SER A 27 -0.52 54.68 -16.56
CA SER A 27 -0.18 55.37 -17.80
C SER A 27 0.33 56.78 -17.50
N GLN A 28 1.45 57.16 -18.13
CA GLN A 28 1.80 58.55 -18.43
C GLN A 28 1.79 59.53 -17.24
N SER A 29 2.82 59.46 -16.39
CA SER A 29 3.27 60.67 -15.69
C SER A 29 4.03 61.55 -16.69
N SER A 30 3.54 62.75 -16.96
CA SER A 30 3.98 63.61 -18.08
C SER A 30 5.30 64.34 -17.81
N VAL A 31 6.40 63.59 -17.67
CA VAL A 31 7.76 64.16 -17.69
C VAL A 31 8.17 64.41 -19.15
N LEU A 32 8.83 65.53 -19.43
CA LEU A 32 9.06 66.09 -20.77
C LEU A 32 10.00 65.21 -21.65
N ALA A 33 9.45 64.18 -22.28
CA ALA A 33 10.13 63.38 -23.28
C ALA A 33 10.25 64.14 -24.62
N LEU A 34 11.36 64.85 -24.83
CA LEU A 34 11.73 65.35 -26.16
C LEU A 34 12.04 64.15 -27.08
N PRO A 35 11.42 64.01 -28.26
CA PRO A 35 11.68 62.90 -29.18
C PRO A 35 13.01 63.11 -29.92
N MET A 36 14.13 62.69 -29.32
CA MET A 36 15.48 62.99 -29.80
C MET A 36 16.36 61.78 -30.14
N THR A 37 15.78 60.79 -30.82
CA THR A 37 16.53 59.70 -31.50
C THR A 37 16.03 59.47 -32.94
N ARG A 38 15.84 60.54 -33.72
CA ARG A 38 15.46 60.43 -35.15
C ARG A 38 16.67 60.62 -36.07
N ASN A 39 16.86 59.62 -36.93
CA ASN A 39 17.96 59.49 -37.89
C ASN A 39 18.20 60.78 -38.71
N PRO A 40 19.42 61.38 -38.71
CA PRO A 40 19.67 62.72 -39.28
C PRO A 40 19.48 62.82 -40.80
N TYR A 41 19.39 61.70 -41.52
CA TYR A 41 19.22 61.69 -42.98
C TYR A 41 17.78 61.91 -43.48
N ASN A 42 16.79 62.08 -42.59
CA ASN A 42 15.40 62.36 -42.98
C ASN A 42 14.75 63.44 -42.09
N MET A 43 15.12 64.70 -42.33
CA MET A 43 14.37 65.87 -41.89
C MET A 43 13.81 66.61 -43.12
N PRO A 44 12.51 66.96 -43.16
CA PRO A 44 12.00 67.91 -44.15
C PRO A 44 12.73 69.25 -44.03
N THR A 45 12.84 70.00 -45.13
CA THR A 45 13.41 71.35 -45.12
C THR A 45 12.49 72.30 -44.34
N ILE A 46 12.73 72.42 -43.03
CA ILE A 46 11.98 73.31 -42.15
C ILE A 46 12.24 74.75 -42.59
N SER A 47 11.16 75.50 -42.85
CA SER A 47 11.21 76.95 -43.09
C SER A 47 12.03 77.64 -42.00
N ALA A 48 12.86 78.62 -42.36
CA ALA A 48 13.69 79.33 -41.39
C ALA A 48 12.83 79.86 -40.24
N PHE A 49 13.20 79.53 -38.99
CA PHE A 49 12.45 79.92 -37.80
C PHE A 49 12.34 81.45 -37.65
N CYS A 50 13.38 82.17 -38.10
CA CYS A 50 13.47 83.62 -38.11
C CYS A 50 13.70 84.10 -39.55
N THR A 51 12.97 85.14 -39.94
CA THR A 51 13.00 85.86 -41.22
C THR A 51 12.89 87.36 -40.93
N GLU A 52 13.27 88.23 -41.88
CA GLU A 52 13.31 89.68 -41.64
C GLU A 52 11.96 90.26 -41.17
N ASP A 53 10.85 89.69 -41.63
CA ASP A 53 9.48 90.11 -41.25
C ASP A 53 9.05 89.72 -39.82
N ASN A 54 9.69 88.72 -39.18
CA ASN A 54 9.22 88.14 -37.90
C ASN A 54 10.23 88.22 -36.73
N VAL A 55 11.38 88.88 -36.93
CA VAL A 55 12.49 88.94 -35.95
C VAL A 55 12.03 89.36 -34.55
N SER A 56 11.13 90.34 -34.44
CA SER A 56 10.59 90.85 -33.18
C SER A 56 9.77 89.80 -32.41
N GLU A 57 8.90 89.07 -33.11
CA GLU A 57 8.11 87.97 -32.55
C GLU A 57 9.01 86.79 -32.14
N CYS A 58 10.02 86.47 -32.96
CA CYS A 58 11.04 85.46 -32.64
C CYS A 58 11.84 85.81 -31.39
N ILE A 59 12.27 87.08 -31.22
CA ILE A 59 12.98 87.54 -30.01
C ILE A 59 12.05 87.45 -28.78
N ALA A 60 10.79 87.88 -28.90
CA ALA A 60 9.82 87.78 -27.80
C ALA A 60 9.55 86.32 -27.40
N TYR A 61 9.39 85.43 -28.38
CA TYR A 61 9.24 83.98 -28.16
C TYR A 61 10.47 83.39 -27.46
N ILE A 62 11.68 83.61 -28.00
CA ILE A 62 12.90 83.04 -27.42
C ILE A 62 13.13 83.60 -26.01
N ASN A 63 12.93 84.90 -25.78
CA ASN A 63 13.02 85.47 -24.42
C ASN A 63 12.08 84.80 -23.43
N ARG A 64 10.85 84.42 -23.85
CA ARG A 64 9.90 83.69 -23.00
C ARG A 64 10.39 82.28 -22.69
N GLU A 65 10.84 81.52 -23.68
CA GLU A 65 11.32 80.14 -23.47
C GLU A 65 12.66 80.09 -22.70
N VAL A 66 13.56 81.03 -22.96
CA VAL A 66 14.81 81.21 -22.21
C VAL A 66 14.51 81.57 -20.76
N SER A 67 13.53 82.45 -20.51
CA SER A 67 13.08 82.78 -19.15
C SER A 67 12.37 81.60 -18.44
N SER A 68 11.60 80.78 -19.16
CA SER A 68 10.91 79.61 -18.59
C SER A 68 11.89 78.51 -18.16
N LEU A 69 13.05 78.43 -18.82
CA LEU A 69 14.18 77.59 -18.43
C LEU A 69 15.09 78.23 -17.34
N GLY A 70 14.76 79.43 -16.87
CA GLY A 70 15.48 80.14 -15.80
C GLY A 70 16.73 80.90 -16.25
N PHE A 71 16.87 81.20 -17.55
CA PHE A 71 18.01 81.93 -18.11
C PHE A 71 17.70 83.44 -18.33
N PRO A 72 18.69 84.34 -18.31
CA PRO A 72 18.48 85.77 -18.56
C PRO A 72 17.99 86.10 -19.99
N LEU A 73 17.30 87.23 -20.17
CA LEU A 73 16.81 87.67 -21.49
C LEU A 73 17.95 88.05 -22.46
N LEU A 74 17.75 87.80 -23.76
CA LEU A 74 18.75 88.01 -24.82
C LEU A 74 18.88 89.48 -25.24
N CYS A 75 17.78 90.23 -25.18
CA CYS A 75 17.74 91.66 -25.47
C CYS A 75 17.22 92.42 -24.25
N THR A 76 17.80 93.59 -24.00
CA THR A 76 17.30 94.59 -23.06
C THR A 76 16.83 95.82 -23.83
N GLU A 77 15.72 96.41 -23.41
CA GLU A 77 15.23 97.67 -24.01
C GLU A 77 16.20 98.81 -23.65
N SER A 78 16.90 99.31 -24.67
CA SER A 78 17.77 100.47 -24.60
C SER A 78 17.02 101.66 -25.21
N ASN A 79 17.34 102.90 -24.81
CA ASN A 79 16.66 104.10 -25.32
C ASN A 79 16.77 104.29 -26.85
N ASN A 80 17.66 103.53 -27.51
CA ASN A 80 17.88 103.55 -28.95
C ASN A 80 17.32 102.30 -29.68
N GLY A 81 16.65 101.38 -28.99
CA GLY A 81 16.06 100.16 -29.56
C GLY A 81 16.39 98.86 -28.78
N PRO A 82 15.95 97.69 -29.28
CA PRO A 82 16.25 96.40 -28.67
C PRO A 82 17.72 96.01 -28.89
N GLU A 83 18.56 96.22 -27.88
CA GLU A 83 20.00 95.94 -27.97
C GLU A 83 20.29 94.50 -27.54
N LEU A 84 20.88 93.72 -28.46
CA LEU A 84 21.05 92.27 -28.35
C LEU A 84 22.42 91.96 -27.70
N ASN A 85 22.41 91.49 -26.45
CA ASN A 85 23.63 91.30 -25.68
C ASN A 85 24.30 89.97 -26.06
N LEU A 86 25.29 90.06 -26.96
CA LEU A 86 26.05 88.90 -27.45
C LEU A 86 26.65 88.02 -26.35
N VAL A 87 27.08 88.61 -25.21
CA VAL A 87 27.62 87.85 -24.08
C VAL A 87 26.53 87.04 -23.39
N THR A 88 25.36 87.65 -23.16
CA THR A 88 24.19 86.93 -22.62
C THR A 88 23.71 85.84 -23.59
N VAL A 89 23.70 86.11 -24.90
CA VAL A 89 23.32 85.15 -25.93
C VAL A 89 24.26 83.94 -25.95
N LEU A 90 25.58 84.16 -25.98
CA LEU A 90 26.57 83.08 -25.95
C LEU A 90 26.50 82.27 -24.66
N ASN A 91 26.33 82.92 -23.50
CA ASN A 91 26.14 82.24 -22.23
C ASN A 91 24.84 81.42 -22.19
N ASN A 92 23.74 81.93 -22.76
CA ASN A 92 22.48 81.20 -22.84
C ASN A 92 22.57 79.99 -23.79
N VAL A 93 23.24 80.12 -24.94
CA VAL A 93 23.51 78.99 -25.84
C VAL A 93 24.38 77.94 -25.14
N TYR A 94 25.43 78.36 -24.41
CA TYR A 94 26.25 77.45 -23.61
C TYR A 94 25.44 76.74 -22.51
N ASN A 95 24.64 77.49 -21.75
CA ASN A 95 23.80 76.94 -20.68
C ASN A 95 22.73 75.98 -21.22
N LEU A 96 22.12 76.29 -22.36
CA LEU A 96 21.16 75.41 -23.05
C LEU A 96 21.83 74.13 -23.57
N LEU A 97 23.06 74.21 -24.09
CA LEU A 97 23.85 73.04 -24.48
C LEU A 97 24.24 72.18 -23.28
N GLN A 98 24.57 72.78 -22.13
CA GLN A 98 24.85 72.04 -20.90
C GLN A 98 23.58 71.41 -20.30
N LEU A 99 22.46 72.11 -20.33
CA LEU A 99 21.15 71.58 -19.93
C LEU A 99 20.76 70.40 -20.82
N HIS A 100 20.88 70.53 -22.14
CA HIS A 100 20.60 69.46 -23.10
C HIS A 100 21.49 68.23 -22.85
N ARG A 101 22.81 68.41 -22.64
CA ARG A 101 23.73 67.31 -22.27
C ARG A 101 23.33 66.62 -20.97
N ARG A 102 22.95 67.39 -19.94
CA ARG A 102 22.45 66.83 -18.67
C ARG A 102 21.13 66.08 -18.85
N CYS A 103 20.21 66.61 -19.64
CA CYS A 103 18.94 65.96 -19.95
C CYS A 103 19.16 64.63 -20.67
N LEU A 104 20.05 64.58 -21.68
CA LEU A 104 20.42 63.33 -22.35
C LEU A 104 20.97 62.31 -21.36
N GLN A 105 21.95 62.69 -20.52
CA GLN A 105 22.49 61.80 -19.48
C GLN A 105 21.38 61.27 -18.55
N THR A 106 20.47 62.13 -18.07
CA THR A 106 19.37 61.67 -17.20
C THR A 106 18.37 60.76 -17.92
N VAL A 107 18.20 60.88 -19.23
CA VAL A 107 17.36 59.95 -20.02
C VAL A 107 18.08 58.61 -20.17
N GLU A 108 19.36 58.61 -20.53
CA GLU A 108 20.20 57.39 -20.61
C GLU A 108 20.24 56.64 -19.26
N ASP A 109 20.42 57.36 -18.15
CA ASP A 109 20.41 56.80 -16.80
C ASP A 109 19.06 56.14 -16.46
N ILE A 110 17.94 56.78 -16.83
CA ILE A 110 16.57 56.27 -16.62
C ILE A 110 16.29 55.06 -17.52
N GLU A 111 16.71 55.07 -18.79
CA GLU A 111 16.57 53.93 -19.70
C GLU A 111 17.36 52.71 -19.19
N VAL A 112 18.57 52.93 -18.69
CA VAL A 112 19.41 51.88 -18.08
C VAL A 112 18.74 51.30 -16.82
N GLU A 113 18.21 52.12 -15.92
CA GLU A 113 17.47 51.64 -14.75
C GLU A 113 16.13 50.98 -15.12
N GLN A 114 15.46 51.41 -16.19
CA GLN A 114 14.26 50.74 -16.70
C GLN A 114 14.60 49.33 -17.23
N VAL A 115 15.69 49.16 -17.97
CA VAL A 115 16.15 47.84 -18.46
C VAL A 115 16.58 46.92 -17.30
N LYS A 116 17.27 47.45 -16.29
CA LYS A 116 17.58 46.71 -15.05
C LYS A 116 16.32 46.30 -14.30
N SER A 117 15.34 47.20 -14.16
CA SER A 117 14.08 46.93 -13.48
C SER A 117 13.25 45.86 -14.20
N ASN A 118 13.17 45.92 -15.53
CA ASN A 118 12.50 44.91 -16.36
C ASN A 118 13.14 43.52 -16.21
N SER A 119 14.47 43.41 -16.36
CA SER A 119 15.16 42.11 -16.24
C SER A 119 15.07 41.50 -14.83
N ASN A 120 15.05 42.33 -13.78
CA ASN A 120 14.73 41.90 -12.42
C ASN A 120 13.27 41.41 -12.30
N MET A 121 12.31 42.07 -12.95
CA MET A 121 10.91 41.65 -12.99
C MET A 121 10.74 40.29 -13.69
N ASP A 122 11.41 40.10 -14.84
CA ASP A 122 11.39 38.85 -15.60
C ASP A 122 12.01 37.69 -14.80
N TYR A 123 13.14 37.93 -14.11
CA TYR A 123 13.76 36.95 -13.20
C TYR A 123 12.82 36.57 -12.05
N LEU A 124 12.18 37.55 -11.40
CA LEU A 124 11.20 37.30 -10.33
C LEU A 124 9.99 36.53 -10.86
N GLN A 125 9.50 36.85 -12.07
CA GLN A 125 8.39 36.15 -12.72
C GLN A 125 8.75 34.68 -13.00
N LEU A 126 9.91 34.41 -13.57
CA LEU A 126 10.41 33.05 -13.86
C LEU A 126 10.66 32.22 -12.59
N SER A 127 11.20 32.85 -11.54
CA SER A 127 11.35 32.22 -10.23
C SER A 127 9.99 31.89 -9.61
N ASN A 128 9.01 32.80 -9.77
CA ASN A 128 7.65 32.65 -9.25
C ASN A 128 6.84 31.56 -9.97
N THR A 129 6.99 31.39 -11.30
CA THR A 129 6.39 30.26 -12.03
C THR A 129 6.99 28.93 -11.58
N ARG A 130 8.33 28.81 -11.57
CA ARG A 130 9.02 27.59 -11.11
C ARG A 130 8.58 27.16 -9.70
N LEU A 131 8.42 28.11 -8.78
CA LEU A 131 7.95 27.84 -7.41
C LEU A 131 6.46 27.44 -7.36
N LYS A 132 5.61 27.98 -8.25
CA LYS A 132 4.22 27.53 -8.41
C LYS A 132 4.16 26.10 -8.95
N ASP A 133 4.96 25.77 -9.95
CA ASP A 133 4.98 24.44 -10.56
C ASP A 133 5.45 23.38 -9.56
N GLN A 134 6.50 23.68 -8.79
CA GLN A 134 6.99 22.82 -7.70
C GLN A 134 5.95 22.66 -6.57
N LEU A 135 5.25 23.73 -6.20
CA LEU A 135 4.15 23.68 -5.22
C LEU A 135 2.96 22.85 -5.74
N GLU A 136 2.64 22.93 -7.02
CA GLU A 136 1.56 22.16 -7.62
C GLU A 136 1.92 20.67 -7.76
N LEU A 137 3.16 20.34 -8.12
CA LEU A 137 3.69 18.98 -8.13
C LEU A 137 3.65 18.37 -6.71
N SER A 138 4.18 19.08 -5.71
CA SER A 138 4.14 18.63 -4.30
C SER A 138 2.70 18.43 -3.79
N LYS A 139 1.75 19.28 -4.21
CA LYS A 139 0.32 19.08 -3.91
C LYS A 139 -0.23 17.79 -4.53
N ARG A 140 0.08 17.51 -5.80
CA ARG A 140 -0.32 16.25 -6.48
C ARG A 140 0.25 15.03 -5.74
N GLU A 141 1.53 15.04 -5.42
CA GLU A 141 2.21 13.98 -4.66
C GLU A 141 1.57 13.76 -3.29
N ASN A 142 1.26 14.83 -2.56
CA ASN A 142 0.57 14.77 -1.27
C ASN A 142 -0.84 14.17 -1.39
N THR A 143 -1.62 14.54 -2.41
CA THR A 143 -2.93 13.89 -2.64
C THR A 143 -2.80 12.39 -2.95
N GLY A 144 -1.75 11.98 -3.67
CA GLY A 144 -1.44 10.57 -3.91
C GLY A 144 -0.94 9.81 -2.66
N LEU A 145 -0.31 10.51 -1.72
CA LEU A 145 0.05 9.97 -0.41
C LEU A 145 -1.18 9.78 0.48
N LEU A 146 -2.05 10.78 0.58
CA LEU A 146 -3.29 10.73 1.37
C LEU A 146 -4.25 9.61 0.91
N GLU A 147 -4.40 9.41 -0.39
CA GLU A 147 -5.23 8.29 -0.90
C GLU A 147 -4.61 6.92 -0.61
N ARG A 148 -3.27 6.78 -0.72
CA ARG A 148 -2.58 5.55 -0.29
C ARG A 148 -2.70 5.31 1.21
N GLU A 149 -2.66 6.36 2.03
CA GLU A 149 -2.90 6.25 3.46
C GLU A 149 -4.34 5.79 3.75
N ARG A 150 -5.35 6.41 3.11
CA ARG A 150 -6.76 6.00 3.24
C ARG A 150 -6.97 4.53 2.90
N GLN A 151 -6.34 4.04 1.82
CA GLN A 151 -6.40 2.63 1.43
C GLN A 151 -5.74 1.71 2.47
N LEU A 152 -4.60 2.10 3.05
CA LEU A 152 -3.94 1.36 4.12
C LEU A 152 -4.78 1.36 5.42
N GLN A 153 -5.37 2.50 5.81
CA GLN A 153 -6.28 2.59 6.95
C GLN A 153 -7.50 1.67 6.78
N LEU A 154 -8.10 1.61 5.58
CA LEU A 154 -9.20 0.69 5.27
C LEU A 154 -8.76 -0.78 5.36
N LYS A 155 -7.57 -1.12 4.84
CA LYS A 155 -7.00 -2.46 4.96
C LYS A 155 -6.73 -2.86 6.41
N VAL A 156 -6.21 -1.96 7.23
CA VAL A 156 -6.00 -2.17 8.68
C VAL A 156 -7.33 -2.39 9.41
N LYS A 157 -8.37 -1.59 9.12
CA LYS A 157 -9.72 -1.77 9.69
C LYS A 157 -10.32 -3.14 9.31
N SER A 158 -10.17 -3.56 8.06
CA SER A 158 -10.62 -4.88 7.59
C SER A 158 -9.89 -6.04 8.29
N LEU A 159 -8.55 -5.97 8.38
CA LEU A 159 -7.75 -6.98 9.08
C LEU A 159 -8.03 -7.03 10.59
N HIS A 160 -8.28 -5.88 11.22
CA HIS A 160 -8.69 -5.82 12.63
C HIS A 160 -10.04 -6.49 12.86
N ASN A 161 -11.03 -6.28 11.98
CA ASN A 161 -12.33 -6.94 12.09
C ASN A 161 -12.23 -8.45 11.86
N CYS A 162 -11.41 -8.89 10.90
CA CYS A 162 -11.10 -10.31 10.71
C CYS A 162 -10.47 -10.94 11.98
N LEU A 163 -9.44 -10.31 12.54
CA LEU A 163 -8.81 -10.75 13.79
C LEU A 163 -9.76 -10.77 15.00
N LYS A 164 -10.76 -9.87 15.03
CA LYS A 164 -11.81 -9.88 16.05
C LYS A 164 -12.72 -11.10 15.89
N ASN A 165 -13.21 -11.36 14.68
CA ASN A 165 -14.05 -12.53 14.38
C ASN A 165 -13.35 -13.85 14.71
N GLU A 166 -12.09 -14.02 14.30
CA GLU A 166 -11.28 -15.21 14.61
C GLU A 166 -11.10 -15.41 16.12
N LYS A 167 -10.92 -14.35 16.91
CA LYS A 167 -10.87 -14.43 18.38
C LYS A 167 -12.21 -14.88 18.97
N GLU A 168 -13.33 -14.37 18.45
CA GLU A 168 -14.66 -14.76 18.88
C GLU A 168 -14.96 -16.23 18.54
N GLU A 169 -14.56 -16.73 17.37
CA GLU A 169 -14.67 -18.15 17.02
C GLU A 169 -13.77 -19.05 17.88
N VAL A 170 -12.51 -18.66 18.11
CA VAL A 170 -11.62 -19.39 19.04
C VAL A 170 -12.23 -19.45 20.45
N GLN A 171 -12.85 -18.37 20.93
CA GLN A 171 -13.52 -18.35 22.23
C GLN A 171 -14.77 -19.26 22.27
N LYS A 172 -15.58 -19.28 21.21
CA LYS A 172 -16.71 -20.22 21.07
C LYS A 172 -16.22 -21.67 21.08
N LEU A 173 -15.19 -22.00 20.30
CA LEU A 173 -14.61 -23.34 20.24
C LEU A 173 -14.00 -23.77 21.59
N GLN A 174 -13.33 -22.88 22.31
CA GLN A 174 -12.84 -23.14 23.68
C GLN A 174 -14.01 -23.47 24.64
N SER A 175 -15.13 -22.75 24.55
CA SER A 175 -16.34 -23.05 25.34
C SER A 175 -16.94 -24.42 25.01
N VAL A 176 -16.99 -24.80 23.73
CA VAL A 176 -17.43 -26.12 23.26
C VAL A 176 -16.48 -27.24 23.74
N ILE A 177 -15.17 -27.01 23.72
CA ILE A 177 -14.17 -27.97 24.24
C ILE A 177 -14.33 -28.14 25.75
N ALA A 178 -14.47 -27.04 26.51
CA ALA A 178 -14.65 -27.08 27.96
C ALA A 178 -15.94 -27.81 28.38
N SER A 179 -17.07 -27.46 27.76
CA SER A 179 -18.36 -28.12 28.03
C SER A 179 -18.30 -29.61 27.68
N ARG A 180 -17.74 -30.00 26.53
CA ARG A 180 -17.53 -31.40 26.15
C ARG A 180 -16.62 -32.15 27.12
N ALA A 181 -15.57 -31.50 27.64
CA ALA A 181 -14.71 -32.09 28.67
C ALA A 181 -15.46 -32.33 30.00
N THR A 182 -16.36 -31.42 30.42
CA THR A 182 -17.20 -31.64 31.60
C THR A 182 -18.22 -32.76 31.39
N GLN A 183 -18.83 -32.85 30.20
CA GLN A 183 -19.76 -33.93 29.84
C GLN A 183 -19.06 -35.30 29.89
N TYR A 184 -17.89 -35.43 29.25
CA TYR A 184 -17.11 -36.67 29.29
C TYR A 184 -16.68 -37.05 30.71
N ASN A 185 -16.30 -36.08 31.56
CA ASN A 185 -16.00 -36.34 32.98
C ASN A 185 -17.23 -36.86 33.74
N HIS A 186 -18.42 -36.29 33.51
CA HIS A 186 -19.65 -36.77 34.13
C HIS A 186 -20.02 -38.18 33.66
N ASP A 187 -19.92 -38.44 32.36
CA ASP A 187 -20.30 -39.73 31.77
C ASP A 187 -19.30 -40.84 32.10
N MET A 188 -18.00 -40.54 32.20
CA MET A 188 -16.99 -41.44 32.77
C MET A 188 -17.34 -41.79 34.22
N LYS A 189 -17.60 -40.79 35.07
CA LYS A 189 -18.04 -41.00 36.46
C LYS A 189 -19.36 -41.77 36.54
N ARG A 190 -20.25 -41.70 35.55
CA ARG A 190 -21.45 -42.57 35.48
C ARG A 190 -21.05 -44.02 35.21
N LYS A 191 -20.15 -44.26 34.23
CA LYS A 191 -19.67 -45.60 33.87
C LYS A 191 -18.86 -46.26 34.97
N GLU A 192 -18.03 -45.52 35.69
CA GLU A 192 -17.32 -45.99 36.90
C GLU A 192 -18.29 -46.49 37.97
N ARG A 193 -19.37 -45.73 38.25
CA ARG A 193 -20.42 -46.12 39.21
C ARG A 193 -21.25 -47.31 38.73
N GLU A 194 -21.49 -47.45 37.42
CA GLU A 194 -22.15 -48.64 36.84
C GLU A 194 -21.26 -49.87 36.93
N PHE A 195 -19.95 -49.73 36.67
CA PHE A 195 -18.97 -50.80 36.75
C PHE A 195 -18.72 -51.26 38.19
N GLY A 196 -18.65 -50.33 39.16
CA GLY A 196 -18.57 -50.65 40.59
C GLY A 196 -19.73 -51.54 41.04
N LYS A 197 -20.97 -51.13 40.73
CA LYS A 197 -22.19 -51.93 41.00
C LYS A 197 -22.20 -53.29 40.31
N LEU A 198 -21.54 -53.43 39.15
CA LEU A 198 -21.40 -54.71 38.48
C LEU A 198 -20.33 -55.60 39.15
N LYS A 199 -19.21 -55.02 39.59
CA LYS A 199 -18.16 -55.73 40.37
C LYS A 199 -18.71 -56.21 41.72
N GLU A 200 -19.48 -55.38 42.41
CA GLU A 200 -20.18 -55.72 43.67
C GLU A 200 -21.10 -56.93 43.46
N ARG A 201 -21.98 -56.90 42.45
CA ARG A 201 -22.88 -58.02 42.12
C ARG A 201 -22.14 -59.29 41.73
N LEU A 202 -21.04 -59.18 40.97
CA LEU A 202 -20.21 -60.33 40.61
C LEU A 202 -19.54 -60.95 41.84
N ASN A 203 -19.00 -60.12 42.74
CA ASN A 203 -18.42 -60.58 44.01
C ASN A 203 -19.47 -61.28 44.88
N GLN A 204 -20.68 -60.72 45.02
CA GLN A 204 -21.77 -61.36 45.76
C GLN A 204 -22.10 -62.74 45.18
N LEU A 205 -22.27 -62.84 43.85
CA LEU A 205 -22.53 -64.12 43.17
C LEU A 205 -21.39 -65.15 43.26
N LEU A 206 -20.16 -64.72 43.56
CA LEU A 206 -19.02 -65.61 43.82
C LEU A 206 -19.00 -66.08 45.27
N ILE A 207 -19.39 -65.23 46.23
CA ILE A 207 -19.53 -65.57 47.65
C ILE A 207 -20.71 -66.54 47.84
N ASP A 208 -21.90 -66.19 47.33
CA ASP A 208 -23.13 -66.98 47.43
C ASP A 208 -22.98 -68.41 46.88
N LYS A 209 -22.10 -68.59 45.87
CA LYS A 209 -21.78 -69.89 45.26
C LYS A 209 -20.81 -70.74 46.07
N LYS A 210 -20.05 -70.15 47.00
CA LYS A 210 -19.11 -70.88 47.86
C LYS A 210 -19.83 -71.53 49.04
N ASP A 211 -20.89 -70.91 49.53
CA ASP A 211 -21.64 -71.36 50.71
C ASP A 211 -22.89 -72.20 50.38
N LYS A 212 -23.23 -72.37 49.08
CA LYS A 212 -24.34 -73.23 48.61
C LYS A 212 -23.84 -74.32 47.66
N LYS A 213 -23.87 -75.57 48.12
CA LYS A 213 -23.75 -76.74 47.22
C LYS A 213 -24.84 -76.69 46.16
N GLN A 214 -24.51 -77.11 44.94
CA GLN A 214 -25.35 -76.91 43.76
C GLN A 214 -26.70 -77.64 43.87
N THR A 215 -27.77 -76.87 44.01
CA THR A 215 -29.14 -77.31 43.73
C THR A 215 -29.70 -76.36 42.67
N LEU A 216 -29.99 -76.89 41.47
CA LEU A 216 -30.50 -76.12 40.34
C LEU A 216 -32.02 -75.95 40.43
N GLU A 217 -32.47 -75.14 41.39
CA GLU A 217 -33.85 -74.66 41.38
C GLU A 217 -34.03 -73.60 40.29
N VAL A 218 -34.64 -73.98 39.17
CA VAL A 218 -35.09 -73.05 38.12
C VAL A 218 -36.39 -72.37 38.58
N LEU A 219 -36.28 -71.54 39.61
CA LEU A 219 -37.41 -70.80 40.15
C LEU A 219 -37.70 -69.56 39.29
N ASN A 220 -38.60 -69.78 38.32
CA ASN A 220 -39.48 -68.81 37.67
C ASN A 220 -39.66 -67.46 38.40
N TYR A 221 -39.64 -66.29 37.75
CA TYR A 221 -39.72 -65.95 36.32
C TYR A 221 -38.81 -64.77 35.94
N VAL A 222 -38.46 -64.64 34.65
CA VAL A 222 -37.95 -63.36 34.08
C VAL A 222 -39.12 -62.38 33.85
N GLY A 223 -39.82 -62.03 34.92
CA GLY A 223 -40.85 -60.99 34.95
C GLY A 223 -40.31 -59.74 35.64
N ARG A 224 -40.29 -58.59 34.95
CA ARG A 224 -39.94 -57.30 35.57
C ARG A 224 -41.11 -56.84 36.44
N SER A 225 -40.84 -56.41 37.68
CA SER A 225 -41.84 -55.94 38.65
C SER A 225 -42.63 -54.69 38.23
N ASP A 226 -42.20 -54.00 37.16
CA ASP A 226 -42.91 -52.89 36.51
C ASP A 226 -43.95 -53.35 35.46
N GLY A 227 -44.08 -54.66 35.22
CA GLY A 227 -44.96 -55.26 34.18
C GLY A 227 -44.52 -55.00 32.73
N LYS A 228 -43.76 -53.93 32.48
CA LYS A 228 -43.27 -53.56 31.16
C LYS A 228 -42.16 -54.50 30.71
N ARG A 229 -42.49 -55.38 29.76
CA ARG A 229 -41.53 -56.14 28.95
C ARG A 229 -40.53 -55.15 28.33
N SER A 230 -39.22 -55.40 28.45
CA SER A 230 -38.23 -54.64 27.69
C SER A 230 -38.56 -54.78 26.20
N LEU A 231 -38.74 -53.66 25.48
CA LEU A 231 -38.95 -53.73 24.04
C LEU A 231 -37.67 -54.26 23.39
N TRP A 232 -37.74 -55.54 22.99
CA TRP A 232 -36.94 -56.04 21.90
C TRP A 232 -37.26 -55.19 20.66
N LYS A 233 -36.25 -54.95 19.81
CA LYS A 233 -36.49 -54.38 18.48
C LYS A 233 -37.62 -55.15 17.82
N THR A 234 -38.71 -54.44 17.58
CA THR A 234 -39.94 -54.97 16.98
C THR A 234 -40.25 -54.10 15.78
N GLY A 235 -40.95 -54.65 14.78
CA GLY A 235 -41.23 -53.92 13.53
C GLY A 235 -41.87 -52.53 13.74
N LYS A 236 -42.60 -52.32 14.85
CA LYS A 236 -43.15 -51.00 15.21
C LYS A 236 -42.13 -49.96 15.67
N THR A 237 -40.97 -50.37 16.22
CA THR A 237 -39.85 -49.45 16.54
C THR A 237 -38.93 -49.25 15.34
N GLU A 238 -38.77 -50.26 14.49
CA GLU A 238 -37.92 -50.13 13.30
C GLU A 238 -38.65 -49.34 12.19
N ALA A 239 -39.93 -49.59 11.94
CA ALA A 239 -40.75 -48.75 11.06
C ALA A 239 -40.90 -47.30 11.54
N ARG A 240 -40.72 -47.02 12.85
CA ARG A 240 -40.62 -45.64 13.37
C ARG A 240 -39.33 -44.98 12.92
N HIS A 241 -38.18 -45.62 13.13
CA HIS A 241 -36.88 -45.10 12.72
C HIS A 241 -36.69 -45.08 11.19
N GLU A 242 -37.29 -46.03 10.46
CA GLU A 242 -37.37 -45.99 8.99
C GLU A 242 -38.24 -44.81 8.53
N GLY A 243 -39.40 -44.57 9.17
CA GLY A 243 -40.22 -43.39 8.91
C GLY A 243 -39.49 -42.07 9.19
N GLU A 244 -38.74 -41.99 10.30
CA GLU A 244 -37.89 -40.85 10.65
C GLU A 244 -36.74 -40.67 9.63
N MET A 245 -36.14 -41.76 9.17
CA MET A 245 -35.10 -41.76 8.12
C MET A 245 -35.65 -41.30 6.76
N TYR A 246 -36.80 -41.82 6.32
CA TYR A 246 -37.46 -41.38 5.09
C TYR A 246 -37.90 -39.92 5.18
N THR A 247 -38.40 -39.47 6.33
CA THR A 247 -38.75 -38.06 6.57
C THR A 247 -37.51 -37.16 6.48
N THR A 248 -36.37 -37.59 7.06
CA THR A 248 -35.10 -36.87 6.97
C THR A 248 -34.60 -36.79 5.52
N LEU A 249 -34.60 -37.92 4.82
CA LEU A 249 -34.17 -38.00 3.41
C LEU A 249 -35.04 -37.13 2.49
N LEU A 250 -36.37 -37.13 2.70
CA LEU A 250 -37.29 -36.25 1.98
C LEU A 250 -37.00 -34.78 2.28
N ASN A 251 -36.81 -34.41 3.55
CA ASN A 251 -36.43 -33.03 3.93
C ASN A 251 -35.10 -32.58 3.31
N ASP A 252 -34.12 -33.48 3.17
CA ASP A 252 -32.85 -33.20 2.50
C ASP A 252 -33.03 -33.00 0.99
N TYR A 253 -33.85 -33.82 0.33
CA TYR A 253 -34.21 -33.62 -1.09
C TYR A 253 -34.97 -32.32 -1.31
N ASP A 254 -35.97 -32.03 -0.48
CA ASP A 254 -36.74 -30.78 -0.50
C ASP A 254 -35.85 -29.55 -0.31
N SER A 255 -34.93 -29.63 0.65
CA SER A 255 -33.97 -28.56 0.93
C SER A 255 -33.02 -28.37 -0.25
N ARG A 256 -32.52 -29.45 -0.85
CA ARG A 256 -31.65 -29.38 -2.04
C ARG A 256 -32.38 -28.86 -3.27
N HIS A 257 -33.64 -29.23 -3.46
CA HIS A 257 -34.49 -28.70 -4.54
C HIS A 257 -34.72 -27.19 -4.36
N LYS A 258 -35.01 -26.72 -3.15
CA LYS A 258 -35.13 -25.28 -2.83
C LYS A 258 -33.84 -24.51 -3.09
N HIS A 259 -32.67 -25.07 -2.74
CA HIS A 259 -31.37 -24.46 -3.07
C HIS A 259 -31.14 -24.37 -4.59
N LEU A 260 -31.38 -25.46 -5.33
CA LEU A 260 -31.27 -25.45 -6.80
C LEU A 260 -32.25 -24.47 -7.46
N LEU A 261 -33.45 -24.29 -6.91
CA LEU A 261 -34.43 -23.32 -7.41
C LEU A 261 -33.96 -21.88 -7.21
N MET A 262 -33.37 -21.57 -6.04
CA MET A 262 -32.76 -20.25 -5.76
C MET A 262 -31.55 -20.01 -6.66
N GLU A 263 -30.63 -20.98 -6.78
CA GLU A 263 -29.47 -20.91 -7.68
C GLU A 263 -29.90 -20.69 -9.13
N ASN A 264 -30.93 -21.39 -9.62
CA ASN A 264 -31.46 -21.20 -10.97
C ASN A 264 -32.06 -19.79 -11.16
N ALA A 265 -32.72 -19.24 -10.14
CA ALA A 265 -33.25 -17.87 -10.16
C ALA A 265 -32.13 -16.81 -10.13
N GLU A 266 -31.03 -17.05 -9.41
CA GLU A 266 -29.84 -16.19 -9.41
C GLU A 266 -29.09 -16.25 -10.74
N LEU A 267 -28.88 -17.44 -11.30
CA LEU A 267 -28.30 -17.63 -12.65
C LEU A 267 -29.15 -16.94 -13.72
N LYS A 268 -30.49 -17.00 -13.63
CA LYS A 268 -31.40 -16.24 -14.52
C LYS A 268 -31.22 -14.72 -14.36
N LYS A 269 -31.07 -14.19 -13.14
CA LYS A 269 -30.78 -12.76 -12.91
C LYS A 269 -29.42 -12.35 -13.52
N VAL A 270 -28.37 -13.14 -13.30
CA VAL A 270 -27.02 -12.87 -13.85
C VAL A 270 -27.04 -12.92 -15.38
N LEU A 271 -27.76 -13.87 -15.99
CA LEU A 271 -27.89 -13.97 -17.44
C LEU A 271 -28.64 -12.76 -18.03
N GLN A 272 -29.71 -12.29 -17.38
CA GLN A 272 -30.42 -11.07 -17.81
C GLN A 272 -29.55 -9.82 -17.61
N GLN A 273 -28.79 -9.69 -16.52
CA GLN A 273 -27.85 -8.59 -16.33
C GLN A 273 -26.78 -8.58 -17.43
N MET A 274 -26.15 -9.72 -17.70
CA MET A 274 -25.15 -9.84 -18.77
C MET A 274 -25.74 -9.51 -20.15
N LYS A 275 -27.00 -9.86 -20.40
CA LYS A 275 -27.74 -9.44 -21.61
C LYS A 275 -27.89 -7.91 -21.68
N MET A 276 -28.26 -7.24 -20.58
CA MET A 276 -28.38 -5.78 -20.55
C MET A 276 -27.01 -5.09 -20.71
N ASP A 277 -25.96 -5.63 -20.10
CA ASP A 277 -24.59 -5.12 -20.23
C ASP A 277 -24.09 -5.27 -21.68
N MET A 278 -24.32 -6.44 -22.30
CA MET A 278 -23.99 -6.67 -23.72
C MET A 278 -24.77 -5.73 -24.64
N VAL A 279 -26.07 -5.54 -24.43
CA VAL A 279 -26.87 -4.57 -25.20
C VAL A 279 -26.34 -3.15 -25.00
N THR A 280 -25.94 -2.78 -23.79
CA THR A 280 -25.39 -1.45 -23.47
C THR A 280 -24.03 -1.20 -24.14
N ILE A 281 -23.17 -2.23 -24.21
CA ILE A 281 -21.84 -2.16 -24.85
C ILE A 281 -21.94 -2.17 -26.38
N LEU A 282 -22.88 -2.96 -26.94
CA LEU A 282 -23.04 -3.13 -28.40
C LEU A 282 -23.97 -2.07 -29.03
N SER A 283 -24.80 -1.38 -28.25
CA SER A 283 -25.63 -0.27 -28.73
C SER A 283 -24.75 0.86 -29.29
N PRO A 284 -24.92 1.27 -30.57
CA PRO A 284 -24.13 2.35 -31.14
C PRO A 284 -24.32 3.66 -30.39
N ARG A 285 -23.31 4.06 -29.59
CA ARG A 285 -23.30 5.30 -28.80
C ARG A 285 -23.22 6.53 -29.71
N LYS A 286 -24.36 6.91 -30.30
CA LYS A 286 -24.51 8.13 -31.10
C LYS A 286 -24.11 9.36 -30.27
N PRO A 287 -23.22 10.24 -30.78
CA PRO A 287 -23.00 11.53 -30.16
C PRO A 287 -24.22 12.44 -30.41
N SER A 288 -24.93 12.76 -29.32
CA SER A 288 -25.93 13.84 -29.21
C SER A 288 -25.56 14.61 -27.94
N GLN A 289 -25.43 15.94 -27.86
CA GLN A 289 -25.99 17.08 -28.61
C GLN A 289 -27.52 17.26 -28.52
N SER A 290 -27.90 18.38 -27.89
CA SER A 290 -29.27 18.82 -27.59
C SER A 290 -30.05 17.90 -26.65
N GLY A 291 -31.08 18.44 -26.00
CA GLY A 291 -31.98 17.71 -25.13
C GLY A 291 -33.31 18.45 -24.96
N LYS A 292 -34.34 17.72 -24.52
CA LYS A 292 -35.63 18.27 -24.05
C LYS A 292 -36.31 17.25 -23.13
N LYS A 293 -37.32 17.71 -22.38
CA LYS A 293 -38.13 16.93 -21.42
C LYS A 293 -39.37 16.32 -22.12
N HIS A 294 -39.87 15.17 -21.68
CA HIS A 294 -41.15 15.02 -20.93
C HIS A 294 -41.38 13.56 -20.47
N ASP A 295 -42.35 13.38 -19.57
CA ASP A 295 -43.10 12.20 -19.04
C ASP A 295 -42.74 10.76 -19.48
N ASP A 296 -42.82 9.72 -18.64
CA ASP A 296 -43.74 9.35 -17.54
C ASP A 296 -45.06 8.68 -17.97
N SER A 297 -45.11 7.34 -17.86
CA SER A 297 -46.34 6.55 -17.65
C SER A 297 -46.03 5.07 -17.35
N LEU A 298 -46.27 4.70 -16.10
CA LEU A 298 -47.00 3.52 -15.62
C LEU A 298 -46.71 2.08 -16.13
N GLU A 299 -46.57 1.20 -15.12
CA GLU A 299 -46.78 -0.26 -15.10
C GLU A 299 -47.79 -0.87 -16.10
N GLN A 300 -47.49 -2.07 -16.63
CA GLN A 300 -48.43 -3.20 -16.50
C GLN A 300 -47.75 -4.58 -16.51
N ALA A 301 -48.49 -5.59 -16.04
CA ALA A 301 -48.01 -6.87 -15.50
C ALA A 301 -47.80 -8.02 -16.50
N SER A 302 -47.37 -9.15 -15.93
CA SER A 302 -47.11 -10.48 -16.49
C SER A 302 -48.30 -11.24 -17.09
N SER A 303 -48.04 -11.98 -18.19
CA SER A 303 -48.52 -13.35 -18.51
C SER A 303 -47.48 -13.95 -19.47
N GLU A 304 -46.81 -15.06 -19.14
CA GLU A 304 -47.23 -16.47 -19.35
C GLU A 304 -47.01 -17.01 -20.79
N GLU A 305 -45.97 -17.85 -20.88
CA GLU A 305 -45.74 -19.07 -21.68
C GLU A 305 -45.91 -19.08 -23.23
N ASP A 306 -44.74 -19.26 -23.88
CA ASP A 306 -44.42 -20.00 -25.12
C ASP A 306 -45.53 -20.44 -26.11
N GLU A 307 -45.58 -19.79 -27.29
CA GLU A 307 -45.85 -20.43 -28.62
C GLU A 307 -45.45 -19.51 -29.82
N VAL A 308 -44.32 -18.77 -29.72
CA VAL A 308 -43.73 -18.01 -30.86
C VAL A 308 -42.19 -18.01 -30.81
N CYS A 309 -41.59 -19.22 -30.75
CA CYS A 309 -40.17 -19.38 -30.38
C CYS A 309 -39.17 -19.59 -31.54
N ASP A 310 -39.60 -19.46 -32.82
CA ASP A 310 -38.69 -19.56 -33.99
C ASP A 310 -38.34 -18.20 -34.63
N SER A 311 -39.30 -17.35 -34.98
CA SER A 311 -39.01 -16.09 -35.71
C SER A 311 -38.11 -15.13 -34.91
N SER A 312 -38.28 -15.09 -33.59
CA SER A 312 -37.43 -14.31 -32.67
C SER A 312 -36.01 -14.87 -32.54
N ARG A 313 -35.85 -16.20 -32.69
CA ARG A 313 -34.57 -16.92 -32.67
C ARG A 313 -33.81 -16.70 -33.97
N GLU A 314 -34.46 -16.92 -35.12
CA GLU A 314 -33.86 -16.72 -36.45
C GLU A 314 -33.43 -15.25 -36.65
N SER A 315 -34.25 -14.29 -36.22
CA SER A 315 -33.87 -12.86 -36.24
C SER A 315 -32.69 -12.52 -35.31
N LEU A 316 -32.50 -13.25 -34.20
CA LEU A 316 -31.37 -13.06 -33.30
C LEU A 316 -30.09 -13.72 -33.84
N GLU A 317 -30.22 -14.88 -34.48
CA GLU A 317 -29.13 -15.61 -35.12
C GLU A 317 -28.57 -14.80 -36.30
N LEU A 318 -29.43 -14.25 -37.17
CA LEU A 318 -29.05 -13.29 -38.22
C LEU A 318 -28.36 -12.03 -37.66
N SER A 319 -28.81 -11.51 -36.51
CA SER A 319 -28.16 -10.37 -35.85
C SER A 319 -26.77 -10.72 -35.31
N CYS A 320 -26.58 -11.94 -34.81
CA CYS A 320 -25.27 -12.45 -34.36
C CYS A 320 -24.32 -12.72 -35.54
N GLU A 321 -24.83 -13.25 -36.65
CA GLU A 321 -24.05 -13.41 -37.89
C GLU A 321 -23.62 -12.05 -38.44
N HIS A 322 -24.52 -11.07 -38.50
CA HIS A 322 -24.17 -9.71 -38.93
C HIS A 322 -23.09 -9.08 -38.01
N ALA A 323 -23.18 -9.27 -36.70
CA ALA A 323 -22.14 -8.82 -35.77
C ALA A 323 -20.78 -9.50 -35.99
N ARG A 324 -20.76 -10.80 -36.32
CA ARG A 324 -19.54 -11.57 -36.65
C ARG A 324 -18.93 -11.13 -37.99
N GLU A 325 -19.76 -10.86 -39.00
CA GLU A 325 -19.36 -10.33 -40.31
C GLU A 325 -18.75 -8.93 -40.16
N GLN A 326 -19.40 -8.02 -39.41
CA GLN A 326 -18.89 -6.68 -39.09
C GLN A 326 -17.53 -6.74 -38.38
N LEU A 327 -17.40 -7.58 -37.34
CA LEU A 327 -16.14 -7.76 -36.62
C LEU A 327 -15.03 -8.30 -37.53
N THR A 328 -15.32 -9.31 -38.35
CA THR A 328 -14.36 -9.92 -39.27
C THR A 328 -13.90 -8.91 -40.33
N ASN A 329 -14.81 -8.10 -40.87
CA ASN A 329 -14.46 -7.08 -41.86
C ASN A 329 -13.73 -5.87 -41.24
N SER A 330 -14.01 -5.52 -39.99
CA SER A 330 -13.20 -4.57 -39.21
C SER A 330 -11.76 -5.07 -39.05
N ILE A 331 -11.56 -6.31 -38.60
CA ILE A 331 -10.22 -6.94 -38.48
C ILE A 331 -9.50 -6.97 -39.83
N ARG A 332 -10.19 -7.37 -40.92
CA ARG A 332 -9.64 -7.34 -42.29
C ARG A 332 -9.30 -5.93 -42.80
N GLN A 333 -9.96 -4.87 -42.31
CA GLN A 333 -9.55 -3.49 -42.60
C GLN A 333 -8.31 -3.08 -41.81
N GLN A 334 -8.26 -3.35 -40.50
CA GLN A 334 -7.09 -3.02 -39.68
C GLN A 334 -5.83 -3.77 -40.13
N TRP A 335 -5.97 -5.06 -40.50
CA TRP A 335 -4.87 -5.83 -41.06
C TRP A 335 -4.33 -5.25 -42.38
N ARG A 336 -5.21 -4.80 -43.29
CA ARG A 336 -4.80 -4.12 -44.52
C ARG A 336 -4.09 -2.79 -44.25
N ARG A 337 -4.58 -2.00 -43.29
CA ARG A 337 -3.92 -0.75 -42.85
C ARG A 337 -2.53 -1.05 -42.30
N LEU A 338 -2.40 -2.01 -41.40
CA LEU A 338 -1.12 -2.44 -40.83
C LEU A 338 -0.15 -2.94 -41.91
N LYS A 339 -0.60 -3.81 -42.82
CA LYS A 339 0.22 -4.30 -43.94
C LYS A 339 0.76 -3.14 -44.80
N SER A 340 -0.11 -2.22 -45.22
CA SER A 340 0.32 -1.02 -45.97
C SER A 340 1.27 -0.11 -45.17
N HIS A 341 1.17 -0.09 -43.84
CA HIS A 341 2.10 0.66 -43.01
C HIS A 341 3.49 0.00 -42.95
N VAL A 342 3.54 -1.33 -42.85
CA VAL A 342 4.79 -2.11 -42.89
C VAL A 342 5.45 -1.99 -44.26
N GLU A 343 4.68 -2.12 -45.35
CA GLU A 343 5.19 -1.97 -46.72
C GLU A 343 5.79 -0.59 -46.99
N ARG A 344 5.21 0.49 -46.43
CA ARG A 344 5.84 1.82 -46.45
C ARG A 344 7.14 1.89 -45.65
N LEU A 345 7.19 1.29 -44.46
CA LEU A 345 8.40 1.32 -43.62
C LEU A 345 9.55 0.53 -44.27
N ASP A 346 9.23 -0.59 -44.91
CA ASP A 346 10.19 -1.41 -45.66
C ASP A 346 10.70 -0.67 -46.92
N SER A 347 9.80 -0.01 -47.65
CA SER A 347 10.16 0.89 -48.76
C SER A 347 11.04 2.07 -48.30
N GLN A 348 10.75 2.63 -47.13
CA GLN A 348 11.50 3.74 -46.54
C GLN A 348 12.88 3.30 -46.03
N ALA A 349 12.99 2.11 -45.43
CA ALA A 349 14.26 1.50 -45.05
C ALA A 349 15.14 1.21 -46.29
N SER A 350 14.55 0.70 -47.37
CA SER A 350 15.22 0.47 -48.66
C SER A 350 15.79 1.78 -49.24
N LEU A 351 15.00 2.87 -49.24
CA LEU A 351 15.44 4.19 -49.68
C LEU A 351 16.52 4.83 -48.79
N VAL A 352 16.65 4.41 -47.52
CA VAL A 352 17.75 4.83 -46.64
C VAL A 352 19.04 4.07 -46.96
N GLY A 353 18.94 2.81 -47.42
CA GLY A 353 20.08 1.98 -47.82
C GLY A 353 20.94 2.61 -48.92
N GLU A 354 20.33 3.06 -50.02
CA GLU A 354 21.06 3.70 -51.12
C GLU A 354 21.58 5.11 -50.77
N ARG A 355 20.88 5.83 -49.89
CA ARG A 355 21.24 7.22 -49.53
C ARG A 355 22.42 7.31 -48.56
N ALA A 356 22.78 6.22 -47.89
CA ALA A 356 23.90 6.16 -46.94
C ALA A 356 25.25 6.54 -47.56
N ASN A 357 25.48 6.21 -48.84
CA ASN A 357 26.76 6.48 -49.54
C ASN A 357 27.02 7.96 -49.88
N MET A 358 26.08 8.87 -49.62
CA MET A 358 26.25 10.31 -49.83
C MET A 358 26.05 11.15 -48.55
N SER A 359 25.99 10.53 -47.37
CA SER A 359 25.69 11.20 -46.09
C SER A 359 26.81 11.07 -45.05
N ALA A 360 28.07 11.16 -45.48
CA ALA A 360 29.19 11.33 -44.57
C ALA A 360 29.15 12.73 -43.96
N ILE A 361 28.91 12.82 -42.64
CA ILE A 361 28.94 14.09 -41.90
C ILE A 361 30.38 14.67 -41.94
N PRO A 362 30.57 15.98 -42.18
CA PRO A 362 31.90 16.60 -42.20
C PRO A 362 32.66 16.37 -40.88
N LYS A 363 33.96 16.09 -40.96
CA LYS A 363 34.77 15.67 -39.81
C LYS A 363 34.92 16.78 -38.77
N GLU A 364 35.13 18.03 -39.21
CA GLU A 364 35.18 19.23 -38.37
C GLU A 364 33.99 19.30 -37.41
N VAL A 365 32.76 19.06 -37.88
CA VAL A 365 31.56 19.13 -37.04
C VAL A 365 31.62 18.11 -35.91
N HIS A 366 32.10 16.89 -36.16
CA HIS A 366 32.26 15.88 -35.11
C HIS A 366 33.38 16.26 -34.12
N GLU A 367 34.44 16.91 -34.58
CA GLU A 367 35.54 17.39 -33.72
C GLU A 367 35.08 18.55 -32.81
N GLU A 368 34.35 19.52 -33.36
CA GLU A 368 33.65 20.57 -32.60
C GLU A 368 32.65 20.00 -31.57
N GLU A 369 31.88 18.97 -31.95
CA GLU A 369 30.97 18.27 -31.03
C GLU A 369 31.74 17.61 -29.87
N MET A 370 32.89 16.98 -30.16
CA MET A 370 33.73 16.35 -29.13
C MET A 370 34.35 17.39 -28.17
N ASP A 371 34.87 18.51 -28.69
CA ASP A 371 35.48 19.53 -27.85
C ASP A 371 34.45 20.27 -26.99
N ARG A 372 33.24 20.49 -27.51
CA ARG A 372 32.09 20.95 -26.72
C ARG A 372 31.77 19.98 -25.59
N LEU A 373 31.68 18.67 -25.85
CA LEU A 373 31.44 17.67 -24.80
C LEU A 373 32.58 17.58 -23.78
N LYS A 374 33.85 17.71 -24.19
CA LYS A 374 34.99 17.77 -23.26
C LYS A 374 34.86 18.95 -22.31
N LEU A 375 34.47 20.13 -22.81
CA LEU A 375 34.27 21.33 -22.03
C LEU A 375 33.10 21.18 -21.04
N GLU A 376 31.97 20.63 -21.48
CA GLU A 376 30.80 20.36 -20.64
C GLU A 376 31.13 19.37 -19.51
N ILE A 377 31.84 18.28 -19.84
CA ILE A 377 32.35 17.29 -18.87
C ILE A 377 33.29 17.95 -17.85
N GLN A 378 34.12 18.93 -18.25
CA GLN A 378 34.96 19.64 -17.31
C GLN A 378 34.14 20.56 -16.38
N GLN A 379 33.17 21.30 -16.92
CA GLN A 379 32.26 22.13 -16.10
C GLN A 379 31.50 21.29 -15.06
N TYR A 380 31.03 20.08 -15.41
CA TYR A 380 30.41 19.17 -14.45
C TYR A 380 31.39 18.69 -13.37
N LYS A 381 32.66 18.42 -13.68
CA LYS A 381 33.67 18.06 -12.66
C LYS A 381 33.92 19.21 -11.70
N ASP A 382 34.08 20.42 -12.22
CA ASP A 382 34.36 21.63 -11.41
C ASP A 382 33.16 21.95 -10.50
N PHE A 383 31.94 21.76 -11.01
CA PHE A 383 30.70 21.86 -10.23
C PHE A 383 30.61 20.77 -9.13
N ILE A 384 30.90 19.51 -9.45
CA ILE A 384 30.94 18.41 -8.47
C ILE A 384 31.98 18.68 -7.38
N HIS A 385 33.18 19.14 -7.74
CA HIS A 385 34.22 19.52 -6.78
C HIS A 385 33.75 20.67 -5.87
N THR A 386 33.05 21.65 -6.43
CA THR A 386 32.48 22.79 -5.67
C THR A 386 31.38 22.32 -4.70
N GLN A 387 30.48 21.43 -5.15
CA GLN A 387 29.46 20.82 -4.29
C GLN A 387 30.09 19.98 -3.16
N GLN A 388 31.12 19.19 -3.47
CA GLN A 388 31.80 18.34 -2.51
C GLN A 388 32.55 19.17 -1.46
N GLN A 389 33.18 20.28 -1.86
CA GLN A 389 33.80 21.24 -0.95
C GLN A 389 32.76 21.94 -0.05
N LEU A 390 31.60 22.33 -0.60
CA LEU A 390 30.52 22.94 0.18
C LEU A 390 29.92 21.95 1.20
N LEU A 391 29.69 20.70 0.80
CA LEU A 391 29.21 19.64 1.69
C LEU A 391 30.22 19.37 2.83
N GLN A 392 31.51 19.33 2.52
CA GLN A 392 32.57 19.18 3.52
C GLN A 392 32.69 20.41 4.44
N GLN A 393 32.38 21.61 3.94
CA GLN A 393 32.30 22.82 4.76
C GLN A 393 31.06 22.84 5.67
N GLN A 394 29.93 22.28 5.24
CA GLN A 394 28.76 22.08 6.10
C GLN A 394 29.01 21.03 7.20
N LEU A 395 29.71 19.94 6.89
CA LEU A 395 30.11 18.93 7.88
C LEU A 395 31.14 19.46 8.91
N ASN A 396 31.92 20.47 8.53
CA ASN A 396 32.87 21.16 9.41
C ASN A 396 32.29 22.40 10.11
N PHE A 397 30.99 22.66 10.00
CA PHE A 397 30.34 23.78 10.66
C PHE A 397 30.03 23.41 12.11
N PRO A 398 30.47 24.18 13.13
CA PRO A 398 30.08 23.96 14.52
C PRO A 398 28.63 24.41 14.73
N CYS A 399 27.70 23.54 14.34
CA CYS A 399 26.36 23.52 14.93
C CYS A 399 26.48 23.12 16.40
N ASP A 400 25.46 23.43 17.21
CA ASP A 400 25.47 23.14 18.64
C ASP A 400 25.33 21.63 18.92
N ASP A 401 26.48 20.96 18.96
CA ASP A 401 26.61 19.50 19.03
C ASP A 401 25.98 18.93 20.32
N GLU A 402 26.01 19.68 21.43
CA GLU A 402 25.37 19.29 22.68
C GLU A 402 23.84 19.15 22.52
N THR A 403 23.16 20.14 21.92
CA THR A 403 21.70 20.07 21.70
C THR A 403 21.31 18.96 20.73
N ALA A 404 22.08 18.75 19.66
CA ALA A 404 21.83 17.66 18.71
C ALA A 404 22.09 16.27 19.34
N SER A 405 23.17 16.13 20.09
CA SER A 405 23.56 14.92 20.82
C SER A 405 22.52 14.56 21.90
N LEU A 406 22.06 15.53 22.70
CA LEU A 406 21.03 15.32 23.73
C LEU A 406 19.71 14.81 23.15
N LEU A 407 19.27 15.35 22.00
CA LEU A 407 18.04 14.88 21.35
C LEU A 407 18.19 13.44 20.85
N ASN A 408 19.35 13.12 20.27
CA ASN A 408 19.67 11.78 19.76
C ASN A 408 19.81 10.77 20.91
N ASP A 409 20.51 11.09 21.99
CA ASP A 409 20.68 10.21 23.15
C ASP A 409 19.35 9.97 23.88
N CYS A 410 18.47 10.98 23.96
CA CYS A 410 17.10 10.80 24.44
C CYS A 410 16.28 9.83 23.58
N TYR A 411 16.42 9.87 22.25
CA TYR A 411 15.79 8.90 21.35
C TYR A 411 16.38 7.49 21.51
N MET A 412 17.71 7.38 21.50
CA MET A 412 18.45 6.12 21.66
C MET A 412 18.19 5.46 23.02
N GLN A 413 18.10 6.22 24.11
CA GLN A 413 17.73 5.72 25.43
C GLN A 413 16.30 5.15 25.43
N LYS A 414 15.34 5.84 24.79
CA LYS A 414 13.94 5.37 24.66
C LYS A 414 13.78 4.15 23.75
N GLU A 415 14.67 3.96 22.78
CA GLU A 415 14.75 2.73 21.99
C GLU A 415 15.38 1.58 22.78
N LYS A 416 16.49 1.84 23.46
CA LYS A 416 17.20 0.94 24.38
C LYS A 416 16.34 0.48 25.57
N GLU A 417 15.40 1.28 26.05
CA GLU A 417 14.42 0.88 27.06
C GLU A 417 13.37 -0.06 26.51
N ARG A 418 12.74 0.26 25.37
CA ARG A 418 11.81 -0.65 24.69
C ARG A 418 12.46 -1.98 24.31
N LEU A 419 13.72 -1.95 23.84
CA LEU A 419 14.47 -3.18 23.53
C LEU A 419 14.75 -4.04 24.78
N LYS A 420 14.90 -3.44 25.97
CA LYS A 420 14.96 -4.19 27.25
C LYS A 420 13.61 -4.80 27.62
N GLU A 421 12.50 -4.13 27.34
CA GLU A 421 11.15 -4.66 27.59
C GLU A 421 10.82 -5.82 26.65
N ASP A 422 11.10 -5.67 25.35
CA ASP A 422 10.99 -6.75 24.37
C ASP A 422 11.86 -7.95 24.74
N TRP A 423 13.13 -7.71 25.13
CA TRP A 423 14.06 -8.76 25.57
C TRP A 423 13.56 -9.49 26.82
N LYS A 424 13.02 -8.77 27.83
CA LYS A 424 12.36 -9.40 28.99
C LYS A 424 11.18 -10.27 28.55
N SER A 425 10.34 -9.77 27.64
CA SER A 425 9.19 -10.54 27.13
C SER A 425 9.63 -11.80 26.36
N PHE A 426 10.76 -11.73 25.66
CA PHE A 426 11.33 -12.85 24.93
C PHE A 426 11.93 -13.89 25.89
N GLU A 427 12.65 -13.46 26.91
CA GLU A 427 13.24 -14.33 27.94
C GLU A 427 12.15 -15.02 28.79
N GLU A 428 11.05 -14.32 29.09
CA GLU A 428 9.86 -14.93 29.71
C GLU A 428 9.22 -16.00 28.81
N LYS A 429 9.00 -15.71 27.52
CA LYS A 429 8.51 -16.69 26.54
C LYS A 429 9.47 -17.89 26.45
N ARG A 430 10.78 -17.65 26.40
CA ARG A 430 11.83 -18.69 26.40
C ARG A 430 11.71 -19.59 27.62
N LYS A 431 11.61 -19.01 28.83
CA LYS A 431 11.42 -19.73 30.09
C LYS A 431 10.13 -20.54 30.10
N ASN A 432 9.03 -20.00 29.58
CA ASN A 432 7.74 -20.67 29.51
C ASN A 432 7.78 -21.89 28.57
N PHE A 433 8.30 -21.76 27.34
CA PHE A 433 8.51 -22.90 26.44
C PHE A 433 9.45 -23.96 27.04
N GLU A 434 10.48 -23.53 27.77
CA GLU A 434 11.42 -24.46 28.41
C GLU A 434 10.79 -25.19 29.62
N ALA A 435 9.84 -24.57 30.32
CA ALA A 435 9.03 -25.22 31.35
C ALA A 435 8.01 -26.19 30.74
N GLU A 436 7.31 -25.78 29.67
CA GLU A 436 6.39 -26.63 28.92
C GLU A 436 7.09 -27.88 28.36
N ARG A 437 8.31 -27.71 27.80
CA ARG A 437 9.16 -28.81 27.34
C ARG A 437 9.56 -29.77 28.48
N ARG A 438 9.83 -29.26 29.69
CA ARG A 438 10.06 -30.12 30.87
C ARG A 438 8.80 -30.92 31.20
N ASN A 439 7.64 -30.28 31.27
CA ASN A 439 6.36 -30.93 31.56
C ASN A 439 6.01 -32.02 30.53
N PHE A 440 6.21 -31.79 29.23
CA PHE A 440 6.03 -32.81 28.20
C PHE A 440 7.02 -33.98 28.34
N THR A 441 8.27 -33.70 28.71
CA THR A 441 9.29 -34.73 28.92
C THR A 441 8.94 -35.60 30.14
N GLU A 442 8.53 -34.97 31.25
CA GLU A 442 8.09 -35.67 32.46
C GLU A 442 6.82 -36.50 32.22
N ALA A 443 5.83 -35.94 31.50
CA ALA A 443 4.63 -36.66 31.11
C ALA A 443 4.95 -37.88 30.22
N ALA A 444 5.91 -37.78 29.31
CA ALA A 444 6.36 -38.90 28.48
C ALA A 444 7.09 -39.98 29.31
N ILE A 445 7.94 -39.59 30.26
CA ILE A 445 8.59 -40.51 31.21
C ILE A 445 7.55 -41.23 32.07
N ARG A 446 6.57 -40.49 32.61
CA ARG A 446 5.46 -41.04 33.40
C ARG A 446 4.63 -42.03 32.58
N LEU A 447 4.23 -41.68 31.36
CA LEU A 447 3.51 -42.58 30.46
C LEU A 447 4.32 -43.84 30.11
N SER A 448 5.65 -43.72 30.04
CA SER A 448 6.56 -44.85 29.85
C SER A 448 6.56 -45.79 31.07
N HIS A 449 6.61 -45.25 32.28
CA HIS A 449 6.48 -46.03 33.53
C HIS A 449 5.11 -46.70 33.67
N GLU A 450 4.02 -45.97 33.41
CA GLU A 450 2.65 -46.51 33.43
C GLU A 450 2.46 -47.63 32.38
N ARG A 451 3.04 -47.48 31.18
CA ARG A 451 3.09 -48.55 30.16
C ARG A 451 3.91 -49.75 30.62
N LYS A 452 5.09 -49.53 31.19
CA LYS A 452 5.97 -50.60 31.69
C LYS A 452 5.26 -51.43 32.77
N ALA A 453 4.64 -50.77 33.75
CA ALA A 453 3.86 -51.43 34.80
C ALA A 453 2.72 -52.27 34.21
N PHE A 454 1.99 -51.75 33.20
CA PHE A 454 0.94 -52.51 32.52
C PHE A 454 1.48 -53.72 31.74
N GLU A 455 2.66 -53.63 31.13
CA GLU A 455 3.32 -54.76 30.46
C GLU A 455 3.81 -55.82 31.48
N GLU A 456 4.26 -55.40 32.67
CA GLU A 456 4.63 -56.26 33.79
C GLU A 456 3.41 -56.95 34.44
N ASP A 457 2.30 -56.24 34.65
CA ASP A 457 1.00 -56.81 35.07
C ASP A 457 0.49 -57.82 34.04
N ARG A 458 0.61 -57.50 32.75
CA ARG A 458 0.27 -58.43 31.65
C ARG A 458 1.16 -59.67 31.64
N ALA A 459 2.47 -59.51 31.88
CA ALA A 459 3.42 -60.63 31.94
C ALA A 459 3.19 -61.51 33.17
N THR A 460 2.92 -60.92 34.35
CA THR A 460 2.58 -61.68 35.56
C THR A 460 1.21 -62.34 35.48
N TRP A 461 0.23 -61.73 34.78
CA TRP A 461 -1.04 -62.37 34.45
C TRP A 461 -0.85 -63.57 33.50
N LEU A 462 -0.09 -63.41 32.42
CA LEU A 462 0.25 -64.51 31.51
C LEU A 462 1.01 -65.64 32.21
N LYS A 463 1.96 -65.32 33.10
CA LYS A 463 2.66 -66.29 33.95
C LYS A 463 1.69 -67.06 34.84
N HIS A 464 0.74 -66.39 35.50
CA HIS A 464 -0.31 -67.07 36.28
C HIS A 464 -1.22 -67.93 35.40
N GLN A 465 -1.61 -67.48 34.20
CA GLN A 465 -2.39 -68.31 33.28
C GLN A 465 -1.62 -69.57 32.88
N PHE A 466 -0.34 -69.46 32.52
CA PHE A 466 0.49 -70.60 32.13
C PHE A 466 0.69 -71.62 33.28
N LEU A 467 1.02 -71.14 34.49
CA LEU A 467 1.18 -71.99 35.66
C LEU A 467 -0.14 -72.68 36.05
N ASN A 468 -1.27 -71.98 35.98
CA ASN A 468 -2.59 -72.54 36.28
C ASN A 468 -3.16 -73.44 35.16
N LEU A 469 -2.53 -73.48 33.98
CA LEU A 469 -2.93 -74.31 32.83
C LEU A 469 -2.03 -75.54 32.62
N THR A 470 -0.99 -75.73 33.42
CA THR A 470 -0.03 -76.84 33.28
C THR A 470 -0.49 -78.05 34.12
N PRO A 471 -0.98 -79.16 33.51
CA PRO A 471 -1.64 -80.24 34.25
C PRO A 471 -0.67 -81.36 34.68
N PHE A 472 0.58 -81.01 35.00
CA PHE A 472 1.61 -81.96 35.44
C PHE A 472 2.34 -81.42 36.66
N GLY A 473 1.83 -81.77 37.85
CA GLY A 473 2.36 -81.30 39.13
C GLY A 473 1.88 -82.07 40.37
N ASP A 474 1.21 -83.21 40.19
CA ASP A 474 0.73 -84.05 41.32
C ASP A 474 1.20 -85.51 41.18
N GLN A 475 2.52 -85.66 41.12
CA GLN A 475 3.20 -86.94 41.40
C GLN A 475 4.67 -86.69 41.72
N MET A 476 4.99 -86.47 43.00
CA MET A 476 6.14 -87.06 43.72
C MET A 476 6.20 -86.47 45.14
N LYS A 477 6.02 -87.33 46.14
CA LYS A 477 6.38 -87.03 47.54
C LYS A 477 7.80 -87.51 47.81
N PRO A 478 8.71 -86.65 48.29
CA PRO A 478 9.86 -87.09 49.09
C PRO A 478 9.42 -87.16 50.57
N GLN A 479 9.78 -88.24 51.26
CA GLN A 479 9.52 -88.42 52.69
C GLN A 479 10.85 -88.42 53.46
N MET A 480 10.92 -87.67 54.57
CA MET A 480 12.14 -87.48 55.40
C MET A 480 13.22 -86.62 54.68
N SER A 481 14.20 -86.02 55.38
CA SER A 481 14.62 -86.19 56.78
C SER A 481 14.98 -84.86 57.49
N LYS A 482 15.34 -84.96 58.78
CA LYS A 482 15.60 -83.83 59.69
C LYS A 482 16.84 -83.00 59.31
N SER A 483 16.78 -81.70 59.57
CA SER A 483 17.91 -80.89 60.06
C SER A 483 17.38 -79.68 60.84
N GLN A 484 18.21 -79.08 61.69
CA GLN A 484 17.83 -78.05 62.69
C GLN A 484 18.36 -76.65 62.31
N SER A 485 17.93 -75.65 63.10
CA SER A 485 18.56 -74.31 63.24
C SER A 485 18.24 -73.30 62.13
N ALA A 486 18.09 -71.99 62.39
CA ALA A 486 17.63 -71.25 63.58
C ALA A 486 17.33 -69.80 63.17
N LEU A 487 16.61 -69.06 64.02
CA LEU A 487 16.27 -67.62 63.88
C LEU A 487 15.35 -67.27 62.69
N SER A 488 14.33 -66.41 62.75
CA SER A 488 13.36 -65.91 63.75
C SER A 488 12.91 -64.53 63.26
N VAL A 489 11.59 -64.24 63.28
CA VAL A 489 10.99 -62.93 63.69
C VAL A 489 11.48 -61.67 62.93
N TRP A 490 10.68 -60.81 62.27
CA TRP A 490 9.25 -60.42 62.29
C TRP A 490 8.97 -59.62 60.99
N ALA A 491 7.78 -59.11 60.61
CA ALA A 491 6.41 -59.15 61.13
C ALA A 491 5.42 -59.01 59.93
N GLU A 492 4.11 -59.16 60.17
CA GLU A 492 3.08 -59.14 59.12
C GLU A 492 2.58 -57.73 58.74
N SER A 493 2.09 -57.58 57.50
CA SER A 493 0.66 -57.29 57.28
C SER A 493 0.23 -57.51 55.83
N GLU A 494 -0.99 -58.01 55.67
CA GLU A 494 -1.71 -58.02 54.38
C GLU A 494 -2.23 -56.59 54.05
N VAL A 495 -2.90 -56.28 52.94
CA VAL A 495 -4.22 -56.77 52.54
C VAL A 495 -4.37 -56.76 51.01
N ARG A 496 -4.73 -57.93 50.45
CA ARG A 496 -5.30 -58.12 49.10
C ARG A 496 -6.80 -57.76 49.14
N PRO A 497 -7.48 -57.34 48.04
CA PRO A 497 -7.89 -58.37 47.06
C PRO A 497 -8.19 -57.93 45.59
N VAL A 498 -8.06 -58.93 44.70
CA VAL A 498 -8.92 -59.17 43.52
C VAL A 498 -8.96 -58.12 42.39
N SER A 499 -8.10 -58.37 41.40
CA SER A 499 -8.40 -58.25 39.98
C SER A 499 -9.17 -59.49 39.48
N THR A 500 -9.98 -59.33 38.43
CA THR A 500 -10.60 -60.43 37.65
C THR A 500 -10.55 -60.10 36.15
N PRO A 501 -10.29 -61.07 35.25
CA PRO A 501 -10.01 -60.80 33.83
C PRO A 501 -11.22 -61.01 32.90
N ALA A 502 -11.11 -60.59 31.63
CA ALA A 502 -11.32 -61.49 30.48
C ALA A 502 -11.09 -60.85 29.08
N LYS A 503 -10.25 -61.52 28.29
CA LYS A 503 -10.42 -61.91 26.87
C LYS A 503 -10.78 -60.86 25.80
N LEU A 504 -9.85 -60.73 24.84
CA LEU A 504 -10.18 -60.50 23.42
C LEU A 504 -11.14 -61.58 22.88
N ASN A 505 -11.86 -61.26 21.80
CA ASN A 505 -12.04 -62.21 20.70
C ASN A 505 -11.97 -61.51 19.33
N LYS A 506 -11.48 -62.27 18.35
CA LYS A 506 -11.37 -61.98 16.90
C LYS A 506 -12.44 -62.82 16.18
N SER A 507 -12.85 -62.61 14.92
CA SER A 507 -12.49 -61.65 13.86
C SER A 507 -13.46 -61.75 12.67
N LEU A 508 -13.28 -60.87 11.68
CA LEU A 508 -13.85 -60.89 10.31
C LEU A 508 -15.36 -60.55 10.25
N SER A 509 -15.88 -59.95 9.18
CA SER A 509 -15.30 -59.49 7.89
C SER A 509 -15.66 -57.99 7.65
N HIS A 510 -15.32 -57.27 6.56
CA HIS A 510 -14.82 -57.64 5.23
C HIS A 510 -13.81 -56.61 4.64
N THR A 511 -13.34 -56.97 3.45
CA THR A 511 -12.53 -56.27 2.43
C THR A 511 -13.20 -55.03 1.80
N ALA A 512 -12.48 -54.03 1.25
CA ALA A 512 -11.04 -53.78 1.19
C ALA A 512 -10.74 -52.31 0.78
N PHE A 513 -9.52 -51.84 1.08
CA PHE A 513 -8.85 -50.76 0.32
C PHE A 513 -7.35 -51.03 0.21
N SER A 514 -6.76 -50.69 -0.93
CA SER A 514 -5.39 -51.08 -1.31
C SER A 514 -4.33 -50.06 -0.87
N THR A 515 -3.16 -50.53 -0.46
CA THR A 515 -2.01 -49.68 -0.12
C THR A 515 -1.36 -49.05 -1.36
N SER A 516 -1.44 -47.73 -1.49
CA SER A 516 -0.57 -46.96 -2.40
C SER A 516 0.81 -46.76 -1.76
N ARG A 517 1.85 -47.28 -2.42
CA ARG A 517 3.27 -47.15 -2.11
C ARG A 517 3.67 -45.71 -1.74
N ALA A 518 4.13 -45.49 -0.51
CA ALA A 518 4.64 -44.19 -0.08
C ALA A 518 5.99 -43.87 -0.72
N SER A 519 6.07 -42.75 -1.45
CA SER A 519 7.32 -42.19 -1.96
C SER A 519 8.07 -41.43 -0.84
N PRO A 520 9.41 -41.44 -0.81
CA PRO A 520 10.17 -40.71 0.19
C PRO A 520 10.04 -39.19 -0.03
N ALA A 521 9.45 -38.50 0.95
CA ALA A 521 9.39 -37.03 0.94
C ALA A 521 10.80 -36.46 1.12
N LYS A 522 11.33 -35.81 0.08
CA LYS A 522 12.57 -35.05 0.17
C LYS A 522 12.30 -33.76 0.94
N THR A 523 13.04 -33.53 2.03
CA THR A 523 13.16 -32.21 2.64
C THR A 523 13.78 -31.23 1.62
N PRO A 524 13.27 -29.99 1.49
CA PRO A 524 13.90 -28.98 0.64
C PRO A 524 15.31 -28.64 1.18
N PRO A 525 16.27 -28.30 0.31
CA PRO A 525 17.62 -27.93 0.74
C PRO A 525 17.61 -26.59 1.49
N THR A 526 18.52 -26.45 2.44
CA THR A 526 18.59 -25.31 3.39
C THR A 526 18.65 -23.93 2.72
N ALA A 527 19.08 -23.85 1.46
CA ALA A 527 19.15 -22.61 0.68
C ALA A 527 17.79 -21.90 0.50
N ASP A 528 16.70 -22.65 0.34
CA ASP A 528 15.39 -22.07 0.01
C ASP A 528 14.75 -21.35 1.21
N LEU A 529 15.03 -21.81 2.43
CA LEU A 529 14.67 -21.09 3.66
C LEU A 529 15.40 -19.74 3.76
N TYR A 530 16.70 -19.69 3.48
CA TYR A 530 17.46 -18.43 3.53
C TYR A 530 17.02 -17.41 2.47
N ARG A 531 16.60 -17.86 1.27
CA ARG A 531 15.99 -16.97 0.26
C ARG A 531 14.65 -16.42 0.76
N THR A 532 13.81 -17.27 1.36
CA THR A 532 12.49 -16.86 1.89
C THR A 532 12.60 -15.80 2.99
N HIS A 533 13.66 -15.84 3.81
CA HIS A 533 13.93 -14.85 4.86
C HIS A 533 14.75 -13.61 4.40
N ARG A 534 15.07 -13.48 3.10
CA ARG A 534 15.79 -12.32 2.51
C ARG A 534 17.16 -11.98 3.14
N LEU A 535 17.89 -12.99 3.66
CA LEU A 535 19.20 -12.77 4.30
C LEU A 535 20.41 -12.86 3.34
N ILE A 536 20.18 -12.93 2.03
CA ILE A 536 21.22 -12.93 1.00
C ILE A 536 20.78 -11.99 -0.15
N PRO A 537 21.64 -11.07 -0.62
CA PRO A 537 21.34 -10.25 -1.81
C PRO A 537 21.18 -11.12 -3.06
N GLU A 538 20.11 -10.93 -3.82
CA GLU A 538 19.93 -11.65 -5.09
C GLU A 538 20.88 -11.11 -6.17
N LYS A 539 21.53 -12.03 -6.90
CA LYS A 539 22.24 -11.69 -8.14
C LYS A 539 21.23 -11.61 -9.28
N SER A 540 21.04 -10.41 -9.83
CA SER A 540 20.14 -10.18 -10.96
C SER A 540 20.49 -11.06 -12.16
N PRO A 541 19.53 -11.79 -12.77
CA PRO A 541 19.72 -12.31 -14.11
C PRO A 541 19.77 -11.14 -15.10
N SER A 542 20.61 -11.25 -16.11
CA SER A 542 20.71 -10.25 -17.19
C SER A 542 19.59 -10.39 -18.22
N THR A 543 19.49 -9.38 -19.08
CA THR A 543 19.06 -9.44 -20.50
C THR A 543 17.71 -8.78 -20.85
N ILE A 544 17.79 -7.84 -21.82
CA ILE A 544 16.71 -7.12 -22.54
C ILE A 544 15.84 -6.17 -21.70
N HIS A 545 16.13 -4.87 -21.83
CA HIS A 545 15.11 -3.83 -21.84
C HIS A 545 14.73 -3.52 -23.31
N PRO A 546 13.44 -3.34 -23.64
CA PRO A 546 13.06 -2.76 -24.93
C PRO A 546 13.41 -1.27 -24.97
N LYS A 547 13.77 -0.75 -26.15
CA LYS A 547 13.88 0.70 -26.37
C LYS A 547 12.49 1.33 -26.29
N GLN A 548 12.41 2.50 -25.66
CA GLN A 548 11.27 3.40 -25.79
C GLN A 548 11.80 4.82 -26.00
N ASP A 549 11.27 5.52 -26.99
CA ASP A 549 11.86 6.77 -27.48
C ASP A 549 11.59 7.96 -26.55
N SER A 550 12.59 8.82 -26.38
CA SER A 550 12.43 10.16 -25.80
C SER A 550 12.91 11.19 -26.81
N SER A 551 11.96 11.81 -27.51
CA SER A 551 12.23 12.83 -28.52
C SER A 551 12.69 14.13 -27.86
N ILE A 552 13.99 14.43 -27.92
CA ILE A 552 14.54 15.72 -27.50
C ILE A 552 14.26 16.75 -28.60
N LEU A 553 13.35 17.69 -28.33
CA LEU A 553 13.18 18.89 -29.15
C LEU A 553 14.32 19.86 -28.88
N ARG A 554 15.16 20.10 -29.89
CA ARG A 554 16.33 20.99 -29.84
C ARG A 554 15.97 22.38 -30.36
N ASN A 555 15.89 23.35 -29.46
CA ASN A 555 15.97 24.81 -29.66
C ASN A 555 16.41 25.39 -28.30
N GLY A 556 17.17 26.48 -28.21
CA GLY A 556 17.74 27.32 -29.26
C GLY A 556 18.10 28.67 -28.65
N ASP A 557 19.36 29.08 -28.83
CA ASP A 557 19.94 30.40 -28.54
C ASP A 557 20.01 30.91 -27.08
N VAL A 558 21.24 31.28 -26.71
CA VAL A 558 21.63 32.07 -25.53
C VAL A 558 22.49 33.24 -26.03
N PRO A 559 22.33 34.46 -25.51
CA PRO A 559 23.40 35.44 -25.47
C PRO A 559 23.83 35.71 -24.03
N ALA A 560 25.10 35.44 -23.72
CA ALA A 560 25.70 35.79 -22.43
C ALA A 560 26.38 37.17 -22.48
N GLN A 561 26.44 37.87 -21.34
CA GLN A 561 27.45 38.92 -21.12
C GLN A 561 28.08 38.79 -19.73
N LEU A 562 29.40 38.93 -19.70
CA LEU A 562 30.22 39.03 -18.49
C LEU A 562 30.07 40.42 -17.87
N ARG A 563 30.32 40.53 -16.55
CA ARG A 563 31.45 41.35 -16.05
C ARG A 563 31.85 40.98 -14.63
N HIS A 564 33.14 41.15 -14.34
CA HIS A 564 33.74 41.03 -13.01
C HIS A 564 33.53 42.29 -12.18
N ALA A 565 33.49 42.15 -10.86
CA ALA A 565 33.84 43.20 -9.91
C ALA A 565 34.49 42.58 -8.65
N ASN A 566 35.38 43.33 -7.99
CA ASN A 566 36.19 42.84 -6.87
C ASN A 566 35.57 43.06 -5.50
N GLY A 567 35.95 42.17 -4.58
CA GLY A 567 36.24 42.37 -3.15
C GLY A 567 35.65 43.53 -2.35
N GLY A 568 35.09 43.20 -1.18
CA GLY A 568 34.74 44.16 -0.12
C GLY A 568 34.62 43.48 1.24
N ALA A 569 35.71 43.42 2.00
CA ALA A 569 35.69 42.89 3.37
C ALA A 569 35.15 43.95 4.35
N ASN A 570 34.28 43.56 5.29
CA ASN A 570 33.96 44.41 6.44
C ASN A 570 33.60 43.59 7.69
N ARG A 571 34.56 43.42 8.60
CA ARG A 571 34.27 43.02 9.98
C ARG A 571 33.90 44.27 10.78
N ARG A 572 32.75 44.29 11.44
CA ARG A 572 32.53 45.10 12.65
C ARG A 572 31.88 44.25 13.73
N ALA A 573 32.38 44.41 14.95
CA ALA A 573 31.87 43.76 16.14
C ALA A 573 31.18 44.78 17.03
N TYR A 574 30.07 44.38 17.65
CA TYR A 574 29.49 45.03 18.84
C TYR A 574 29.01 43.90 19.76
N THR A 575 29.83 43.57 20.76
CA THR A 575 29.69 43.99 22.17
C THR A 575 28.61 43.23 22.93
N PHE A 576 29.06 42.20 23.64
CA PHE A 576 28.34 41.54 24.71
C PHE A 576 28.15 42.52 25.89
N THR A 577 26.94 42.64 26.41
CA THR A 577 26.66 43.27 27.71
C THR A 577 25.73 42.34 28.48
N GLY A 578 26.07 42.04 29.72
CA GLY A 578 25.29 41.16 30.58
C GLY A 578 25.23 41.70 32.00
N ASP A 579 24.05 41.63 32.60
CA ASP A 579 23.71 41.74 34.02
C ASP A 579 22.17 41.70 34.12
N ARG A 580 21.51 41.26 35.20
CA ARG A 580 21.89 40.36 36.31
C ARG A 580 20.64 40.01 37.12
N ASN A 581 20.65 38.88 37.83
CA ASN A 581 19.71 38.51 38.91
C ASN A 581 18.23 38.31 38.47
N GLY A 582 17.38 37.58 39.20
CA GLY A 582 17.66 36.69 40.34
C GLY A 582 16.40 36.45 41.20
N SER A 583 16.24 35.22 41.71
CA SER A 583 15.07 34.72 42.49
C SER A 583 13.75 34.65 41.70
N ILE A 584 12.79 33.77 42.02
CA ILE A 584 12.69 32.81 43.15
C ILE A 584 12.71 31.38 42.60
#